data_AF-A0AAV5XA78-F1
#
_entry.id   AF-A0AAV5XA78-F1
#
_cell.length_a   1.000
_cell.length_b   1.000
_cell.length_c   1.000
_cell.angle_alpha   90.00
_cell.angle_beta   90.00
_cell.angle_gamma   90.00
#
_symmetry.space_group_name_H-M   'P 1'
#
loop_
_entity.id
_entity.type
_entity.pdbx_description
1 polymer ?
#
loop_
_entity_poly.entity_id
_entity_poly.type
_entity_poly.pdbx_seq_one_letter_code
_entity_poly.pdbx_strand_id
1 'polypeptide(L)'
;MWLSLVVQCVGLTYDVIWHGLLNPRFEAVTVAQMVRHLGTVHLPLYIGVVGMLLSSAWALVDQLKRSEIGVAVPVAFVGSLVQTAGESWHAYTHLQLTTHSGPIAFTVSFFGMLIVACALVLGWRRGRRRVASGVEGRRAA
;
A
#
# COMPACT_ATOMS: atom_id res chain seq x y z
N MET A 1 -6.75 0.62 -6.50
CA MET A 1 -6.70 1.03 -5.08
C MET A 1 -7.20 -0.07 -4.15
N TRP A 2 -8.50 -0.35 -4.00
CA TRP A 2 -8.97 -1.40 -3.07
C TRP A 2 -8.37 -2.79 -3.33
N LEU A 3 -8.37 -3.25 -4.58
CA LEU A 3 -7.73 -4.51 -4.96
C LEU A 3 -6.24 -4.52 -4.58
N SER A 4 -5.53 -3.44 -4.88
CA SER A 4 -4.11 -3.27 -4.53
C SER A 4 -3.90 -3.35 -3.02
N LEU A 5 -4.77 -2.71 -2.21
CA LEU A 5 -4.72 -2.78 -0.76
C LEU A 5 -4.95 -4.22 -0.26
N VAL A 6 -5.92 -4.95 -0.83
CA VAL A 6 -6.16 -6.36 -0.49
C VAL A 6 -4.92 -7.21 -0.79
N VAL A 7 -4.31 -7.03 -1.96
CA VAL A 7 -3.07 -7.72 -2.34
C VAL A 7 -1.96 -7.43 -1.34
N GLN A 8 -1.81 -6.18 -0.88
CA GLN A 8 -0.84 -5.83 0.16
C GLN A 8 -1.15 -6.52 1.49
N CYS A 9 -2.41 -6.54 1.94
CA CYS A 9 -2.79 -7.22 3.18
C CYS A 9 -2.51 -8.73 3.12
N VAL A 10 -2.79 -9.36 1.98
CA VAL A 10 -2.45 -10.77 1.75
C VAL A 10 -0.93 -10.97 1.75
N GLY A 11 -0.19 -10.10 1.06
CA GLY A 11 1.27 -10.14 1.04
C GLY A 11 1.89 -9.97 2.42
N LEU A 12 1.40 -9.04 3.23
CA LEU A 12 1.86 -8.81 4.60
C LEU A 12 1.57 -10.01 5.50
N THR A 13 0.39 -10.59 5.35
CA THR A 13 0.01 -11.79 6.11
C THR A 13 0.91 -12.97 5.74
N TYR A 14 1.18 -13.14 4.44
CA TYR A 14 2.08 -14.18 3.94
C TYR A 14 3.52 -13.97 4.44
N ASP A 15 4.04 -12.74 4.38
CA ASP A 15 5.36 -12.36 4.88
C ASP A 15 5.53 -12.70 6.38
N VAL A 16 4.57 -12.28 7.20
CA VAL A 16 4.56 -12.55 8.65
C VAL A 16 4.50 -14.05 8.94
N ILE A 17 3.66 -14.81 8.22
CA ILE A 17 3.58 -16.27 8.40
C ILE A 17 4.89 -16.93 7.96
N TRP A 18 5.45 -16.50 6.83
CA TRP A 18 6.67 -17.06 6.28
C TRP A 18 7.86 -16.86 7.22
N HIS A 19 8.06 -15.64 7.73
CA HIS A 19 9.14 -15.34 8.67
C HIS A 19 8.86 -15.85 10.08
N GLY A 20 7.64 -15.67 10.60
CA GLY A 20 7.34 -15.98 12.00
C GLY A 20 7.13 -17.46 12.28
N LEU A 21 6.49 -18.19 11.34
CA LEU A 21 6.04 -19.57 11.58
C LEU A 21 6.82 -20.59 10.75
N LEU A 22 7.06 -20.31 9.46
CA LEU A 22 7.62 -21.31 8.55
C LEU A 22 9.16 -21.30 8.54
N ASN A 23 9.78 -20.12 8.57
CA ASN A 23 11.22 -19.96 8.39
C ASN A 23 11.85 -18.91 9.34
N PRO A 24 11.74 -19.09 10.68
CA PRO A 24 12.18 -18.10 11.68
C PRO A 24 13.68 -17.86 11.77
N ARG A 25 14.49 -18.74 11.15
CA ARG A 25 15.95 -18.63 11.12
C ARG A 25 16.48 -18.36 9.71
N PHE A 26 15.61 -17.97 8.79
CA PHE A 26 16.04 -17.69 7.43
C PHE A 26 16.89 -16.42 7.40
N GLU A 27 18.15 -16.60 7.02
CA GLU A 27 19.10 -15.53 6.72
C GLU A 27 19.72 -15.85 5.37
N ALA A 28 19.52 -14.96 4.38
CA ALA A 28 20.13 -15.15 3.08
C ALA A 28 21.63 -14.86 3.18
N VAL A 29 22.46 -15.85 2.83
CA VAL A 29 23.93 -15.72 2.83
C VAL A 29 24.48 -15.26 1.48
N THR A 30 23.65 -15.24 0.45
CA THR A 30 24.01 -14.79 -0.90
C THR A 30 22.96 -13.86 -1.49
N VAL A 31 23.38 -12.96 -2.37
CA VAL A 31 22.49 -12.08 -3.13
C VAL A 31 21.49 -12.90 -3.96
N ALA A 32 21.90 -14.01 -4.56
CA ALA A 32 21.01 -14.86 -5.35
C ALA A 32 19.86 -15.46 -4.51
N GLN A 33 20.16 -15.92 -3.29
CA GLN A 33 19.13 -16.38 -2.34
C GLN A 33 18.21 -15.22 -1.93
N MET A 34 18.79 -14.04 -1.68
CA MET A 34 18.00 -12.86 -1.31
C MET A 34 17.06 -12.43 -2.44
N VAL A 35 17.53 -12.39 -3.69
CA VAL A 35 16.68 -12.07 -4.85
C VAL A 35 15.55 -13.09 -5.00
N ARG A 36 15.81 -14.38 -4.81
CA ARG A 36 14.76 -15.41 -4.79
C ARG A 36 13.78 -15.18 -3.65
N HIS A 37 14.25 -14.81 -2.46
CA HIS A 37 13.41 -14.49 -1.31
C HIS A 37 12.50 -13.28 -1.59
N LEU A 38 13.06 -12.18 -2.08
CA LEU A 38 12.28 -10.99 -2.47
C LEU A 38 11.28 -11.32 -3.59
N GLY A 39 11.69 -12.12 -4.57
CA GLY A 39 10.86 -12.55 -5.70
C GLY A 39 9.77 -13.58 -5.37
N THR A 40 9.74 -14.12 -4.15
CA THR A 40 8.73 -15.12 -3.74
C THR A 40 7.93 -14.66 -2.53
N VAL A 41 8.62 -14.22 -1.47
CA VAL A 41 8.01 -13.80 -0.20
C VAL A 41 7.45 -12.39 -0.29
N HIS A 42 8.24 -11.45 -0.79
CA HIS A 42 7.86 -10.04 -0.87
C HIS A 42 7.11 -9.68 -2.15
N LEU A 43 7.13 -10.53 -3.16
CA LEU A 43 6.52 -10.24 -4.47
C LEU A 43 5.05 -9.80 -4.38
N PRO A 44 4.18 -10.44 -3.57
CA PRO A 44 2.80 -9.97 -3.42
C PRO A 44 2.72 -8.53 -2.87
N LEU A 45 3.58 -8.18 -1.91
CA LEU A 45 3.67 -6.80 -1.40
C LEU A 45 4.09 -5.84 -2.51
N TYR A 46 5.12 -6.16 -3.29
CA TYR A 46 5.57 -5.31 -4.40
C TYR A 46 4.47 -5.06 -5.43
N ILE A 47 3.75 -6.11 -5.84
CA ILE A 47 2.61 -6.00 -6.77
C ILE A 47 1.54 -5.07 -6.17
N GLY A 48 1.24 -5.24 -4.89
CA GLY A 48 0.30 -4.40 -4.16
C GLY A 48 0.71 -2.94 -4.08
N VAL A 49 1.99 -2.65 -3.78
CA VAL A 49 2.54 -1.29 -3.67
C VAL A 49 2.55 -0.59 -5.03
N VAL A 50 3.10 -1.24 -6.07
CA VAL A 50 3.12 -0.69 -7.43
C VAL A 50 1.70 -0.48 -7.96
N GLY A 51 0.81 -1.46 -7.77
CA GLY A 51 -0.59 -1.32 -8.15
C GLY A 51 -1.29 -0.17 -7.42
N MET A 52 -0.93 0.07 -6.16
CA MET A 52 -1.47 1.20 -5.40
C MET A 52 -0.98 2.52 -5.98
N LEU A 53 0.33 2.68 -6.19
CA LEU A 53 0.92 3.88 -6.78
C LEU A 53 0.33 4.21 -8.14
N LEU A 54 0.24 3.22 -9.04
CA LEU A 54 -0.30 3.42 -10.38
C LEU A 54 -1.78 3.82 -10.33
N SER A 55 -2.57 3.15 -9.48
CA SER A 55 -4.01 3.43 -9.40
C SER A 55 -4.33 4.74 -8.67
N SER A 56 -3.54 5.14 -7.67
CA SER A 56 -3.69 6.43 -6.99
C SER A 56 -3.22 7.58 -7.89
N ALA A 57 -2.12 7.41 -8.62
CA ALA A 57 -1.64 8.38 -9.61
C ALA A 57 -2.67 8.58 -10.73
N TRP A 58 -3.20 7.50 -11.28
CA TRP A 58 -4.25 7.57 -12.30
C TRP A 58 -5.50 8.29 -11.79
N ALA A 59 -5.96 7.95 -10.58
CA ALA A 59 -7.10 8.61 -9.96
C ALA A 59 -6.85 10.10 -9.72
N LEU A 60 -5.63 10.48 -9.32
CA LEU A 60 -5.26 11.88 -9.14
C LEU A 60 -5.29 12.65 -10.46
N VAL A 61 -4.75 12.07 -11.53
CA VAL A 61 -4.80 12.66 -12.87
C VAL A 61 -6.25 12.83 -13.35
N ASP A 62 -7.10 11.82 -13.18
CA ASP A 62 -8.52 11.90 -13.55
C ASP A 62 -9.26 12.97 -12.74
N GLN A 63 -9.01 13.06 -11.43
CA GLN A 63 -9.60 14.09 -10.57
C GLN A 63 -9.20 15.50 -11.01
N LEU A 64 -7.91 15.71 -11.31
CA LEU A 64 -7.41 16.99 -11.80
C LEU A 64 -8.03 17.37 -13.15
N LYS A 65 -8.15 16.41 -14.08
CA LYS A 65 -8.81 16.62 -15.37
C LYS A 65 -10.28 17.00 -15.25
N ARG A 66 -10.99 16.44 -14.26
CA ARG A 66 -12.40 16.76 -13.97
C ARG A 66 -12.58 18.01 -13.10
N SER A 67 -11.49 18.61 -12.61
CA SER A 67 -11.51 19.73 -11.65
C SER A 67 -12.36 19.43 -10.40
N GLU A 68 -12.39 18.16 -9.98
CA GLU A 68 -13.17 17.73 -8.82
C GLU A 68 -12.45 18.06 -7.52
N ILE A 69 -13.16 18.71 -6.59
CA ILE A 69 -12.60 19.05 -5.27
C ILE A 69 -12.76 17.86 -4.32
N GLY A 70 -11.62 17.32 -3.86
CA GLY A 70 -11.58 16.20 -2.93
C GLY A 70 -10.16 15.90 -2.42
N VAL A 71 -10.04 15.57 -1.14
CA VAL A 71 -8.75 15.32 -0.48
C VAL A 71 -8.35 13.84 -0.41
N ALA A 72 -9.30 12.92 -0.59
CA ALA A 72 -9.03 11.50 -0.39
C ALA A 72 -8.01 10.93 -1.39
N VAL A 73 -8.16 11.26 -2.68
CA VAL A 73 -7.27 10.77 -3.74
C VAL A 73 -5.85 11.37 -3.62
N PRO A 74 -5.65 12.69 -3.40
CA PRO A 74 -4.33 13.25 -3.14
C PRO A 74 -3.64 12.62 -1.93
N VAL A 75 -4.37 12.41 -0.83
CA VAL A 75 -3.81 11.77 0.37
C VAL A 75 -3.44 10.31 0.10
N ALA A 76 -4.28 9.56 -0.64
CA ALA A 76 -3.94 8.20 -1.05
C ALA A 76 -2.71 8.17 -1.97
N PHE A 77 -2.54 9.15 -2.86
CA PHE A 77 -1.35 9.25 -3.69
C PHE A 77 -0.09 9.51 -2.85
N VAL A 78 -0.13 10.48 -1.93
CA VAL A 78 0.99 10.75 -1.00
C VAL A 78 1.33 9.52 -0.16
N GLY A 79 0.32 8.85 0.41
CA GLY A 79 0.53 7.60 1.15
C GLY A 79 1.19 6.52 0.31
N SER A 80 0.82 6.38 -0.97
CA SER A 80 1.44 5.42 -1.89
C SER A 80 2.89 5.77 -2.26
N LEU A 81 3.26 7.05 -2.29
CA LEU A 81 4.64 7.48 -2.48
C LEU A 81 5.50 7.13 -1.27
N VAL A 82 5.02 7.45 -0.06
CA VAL A 82 5.69 7.08 1.20
C VAL A 82 5.89 5.58 1.28
N GLN A 83 4.84 4.83 0.94
CA GLN A 83 4.89 3.37 0.91
C GLN A 83 5.95 2.86 -0.08
N THR A 84 5.94 3.38 -1.31
CA THR A 84 6.88 2.97 -2.36
C THR A 84 8.33 3.27 -1.96
N ALA A 85 8.58 4.42 -1.34
CA ALA A 85 9.89 4.78 -0.83
C ALA A 85 10.36 3.83 0.28
N GLY A 86 9.49 3.53 1.26
CA GLY A 86 9.79 2.59 2.33
C GLY A 86 10.09 1.18 1.81
N GLU A 87 9.29 0.67 0.88
CA GLU A 87 9.47 -0.66 0.30
C GLU A 87 10.74 -0.75 -0.56
N SER A 88 11.05 0.32 -1.32
CA SER A 88 12.26 0.38 -2.14
C SER A 88 13.53 0.40 -1.28
N TRP A 89 13.50 1.17 -0.17
CA TRP A 89 14.57 1.14 0.82
C TRP A 89 14.67 -0.25 1.46
N HIS A 90 13.55 -0.84 1.86
CA HIS A 90 13.54 -2.17 2.49
C HIS A 90 14.17 -3.23 1.58
N ALA A 91 13.77 -3.28 0.30
CA ALA A 91 14.37 -4.16 -0.69
C ALA A 91 15.86 -3.88 -0.92
N TYR A 92 16.27 -2.61 -0.96
CA TYR A 92 17.67 -2.23 -1.08
C TYR A 92 18.52 -2.74 0.09
N THR A 93 18.02 -2.57 1.32
CA THR A 93 18.69 -3.05 2.54
C THR A 93 18.84 -4.57 2.53
N HIS A 94 17.81 -5.31 2.09
CA HIS A 94 17.90 -6.75 1.88
C HIS A 94 18.97 -7.13 0.86
N LEU A 95 19.03 -6.45 -0.28
CA LEU A 95 20.04 -6.71 -1.32
C LEU A 95 21.48 -6.44 -0.85
N GLN A 96 21.66 -5.57 0.14
CA GLN A 96 22.94 -5.33 0.81
C GLN A 96 23.26 -6.39 1.89
N LEU A 97 22.42 -7.41 2.05
CA LEU A 97 22.54 -8.47 3.07
C LEU A 97 22.68 -7.91 4.50
N THR A 98 22.07 -6.75 4.76
CA THR A 98 22.05 -6.11 6.08
C THR A 98 20.61 -5.96 6.56
N THR A 99 20.42 -6.03 7.87
CA THR A 99 19.09 -5.87 8.50
C THR A 99 18.99 -4.58 9.33
N HIS A 100 20.07 -3.80 9.44
CA HIS A 100 20.16 -2.68 10.38
C HIS A 100 19.06 -1.63 10.18
N SER A 101 18.74 -1.30 8.93
CA SER A 101 17.67 -0.35 8.59
C SER A 101 16.37 -1.02 8.13
N GLY A 102 16.31 -2.35 8.09
CA GLY A 102 15.17 -3.12 7.62
C GLY A 102 13.87 -2.79 8.37
N PRO A 103 13.86 -2.83 9.73
CA PRO A 103 12.69 -2.48 10.52
C PRO A 103 12.19 -1.05 10.31
N ILE A 104 13.11 -0.10 10.10
CA ILE A 104 12.76 1.31 9.85
C ILE A 104 12.11 1.44 8.47
N ALA A 105 12.71 0.85 7.44
CA ALA A 105 12.19 0.89 6.08
C ALA A 105 10.80 0.23 5.99
N PHE A 106 10.62 -0.93 6.64
CA PHE A 106 9.32 -1.58 6.78
C PHE A 106 8.29 -0.66 7.45
N THR A 107 8.65 0.01 8.55
CA THR A 107 7.76 0.91 9.28
C THR A 107 7.31 2.08 8.40
N VAL A 108 8.21 2.66 7.60
CA VAL A 108 7.87 3.71 6.62
C VAL A 108 6.87 3.18 5.58
N SER A 109 7.12 1.98 5.02
CA SER A 109 6.21 1.33 4.07
C SER A 109 4.81 1.13 4.68
N PHE A 110 4.77 0.63 5.92
CA PHE A 110 3.54 0.37 6.65
C PHE A 110 2.73 1.65 6.96
N PHE A 111 3.38 2.73 7.39
CA PHE A 111 2.69 4.01 7.60
C PHE A 111 2.12 4.57 6.29
N GLY A 112 2.84 4.44 5.18
CA GLY A 112 2.31 4.75 3.84
C GLY A 112 1.01 3.99 3.55
N MET A 113 0.99 2.68 3.81
CA MET A 113 -0.22 1.84 3.69
C MET A 113 -1.37 2.35 4.56
N LEU A 114 -1.12 2.72 5.82
CA LEU A 114 -2.14 3.22 6.74
C LEU A 114 -2.74 4.55 6.25
N ILE A 115 -1.91 5.45 5.74
CA ILE A 115 -2.37 6.72 5.13
C ILE A 115 -3.35 6.43 3.98
N VAL A 116 -2.99 5.49 3.09
CA VAL A 116 -3.85 5.07 1.99
C VAL A 116 -5.15 4.45 2.48
N ALA A 117 -5.08 3.50 3.41
CA ALA A 117 -6.25 2.81 3.94
C ALA A 117 -7.23 3.81 4.59
N CYS A 118 -6.73 4.74 5.40
CA CYS A 118 -7.52 5.81 5.99
C CYS A 118 -8.18 6.70 4.92
N ALA A 119 -7.44 7.12 3.89
CA ALA A 119 -7.99 7.90 2.79
C ALA A 119 -9.13 7.17 2.06
N LEU A 120 -8.96 5.88 1.75
CA LEU A 120 -9.97 5.07 1.07
C LEU A 120 -11.22 4.86 1.93
N VAL A 121 -11.05 4.53 3.21
CA VAL A 121 -12.18 4.32 4.13
C VAL A 121 -12.97 5.61 4.35
N LEU A 122 -12.29 6.73 4.60
CA LEU A 122 -12.93 8.03 4.82
C LEU A 122 -13.60 8.54 3.54
N GLY A 123 -12.95 8.38 2.38
CA GLY A 123 -13.51 8.71 1.08
C GLY A 123 -14.79 7.93 0.79
N TRP A 124 -14.76 6.61 1.01
CA TRP A 124 -15.91 5.73 0.80
C TRP A 124 -17.08 6.07 1.74
N ARG A 125 -16.80 6.32 3.03
CA ARG A 125 -17.82 6.74 4.00
C ARG A 125 -18.48 8.06 3.60
N ARG A 126 -17.69 9.05 3.13
CA ARG A 126 -18.22 10.35 2.68
C ARG A 126 -19.07 10.21 1.42
N GLY A 127 -18.67 9.36 0.47
CA GLY A 127 -19.47 9.03 -0.71
C GLY A 127 -20.84 8.47 -0.35
N ARG A 128 -20.88 7.47 0.54
CA ARG A 128 -22.16 6.87 0.99
C ARG A 128 -23.10 7.87 1.67
N ARG A 129 -22.57 8.76 2.50
CA ARG A 129 -23.39 9.81 3.15
C ARG A 129 -24.01 10.79 2.15
N ARG A 130 -23.24 11.22 1.14
CA ARG A 130 -23.75 12.12 0.08
C ARG A 130 -24.89 11.49 -0.74
N VAL A 131 -24.79 10.19 -1.03
CA VAL A 131 -25.85 9.45 -1.73
C VAL A 131 -27.12 9.38 -0.87
N ALA A 132 -26.99 9.05 0.41
CA ALA A 132 -28.14 8.97 1.33
C ALA A 132 -28.88 10.32 1.46
N SER A 133 -28.15 11.42 1.67
CA SER A 133 -28.76 12.76 1.75
C SER A 133 -29.45 13.19 0.45
N GLY A 134 -28.92 12.77 -0.71
CA GLY A 134 -29.53 13.05 -2.00
C GLY A 134 -30.84 12.29 -2.23
N VAL A 135 -30.96 11.07 -1.69
CA VAL A 135 -32.20 10.27 -1.75
C VAL A 135 -33.28 10.86 -0.84
N GLU A 136 -32.92 11.29 0.37
CA GLU A 136 -33.85 11.95 1.30
C GLU A 136 -34.39 13.27 0.73
N GLY A 137 -33.52 14.11 0.16
CA GLY A 137 -33.93 15.38 -0.46
C GLY A 137 -34.88 15.21 -1.65
N ARG A 138 -34.77 14.11 -2.41
CA ARG A 138 -35.71 13.79 -3.51
C ARG A 138 -37.04 13.21 -3.07
N ARG A 139 -37.12 12.66 -1.84
CA ARG A 139 -38.37 12.15 -1.27
C ARG A 139 -39.16 13.23 -0.54
N ALA A 140 -38.50 14.31 -0.15
CA ALA A 140 -39.09 15.46 0.53
C ALA A 140 -39.58 16.56 -0.42
N ALA A 141 -39.34 16.42 -1.74
CA ALA A 141 -39.81 17.31 -2.80
C ALA A 141 -40.89 16.61 -3.63
#